data_AF-A0AAE3AHE6-F1
#
_entry.id   AF-A0AAE3AHE6-F1
#
_cell.length_a   1.000
_cell.length_b   1.000
_cell.length_c   1.000
_cell.angle_alpha   90.00
_cell.angle_beta   90.00
_cell.angle_gamma   90.00
#
_symmetry.space_group_name_H-M   'P 1'
#
loop_
_entity.id
_entity.type
_entity.pdbx_description
1 polymer ?
#
loop_
_entity_poly.entity_id
_entity_poly.type
_entity_poly.pdbx_seq_one_letter_code
_entity_poly.pdbx_strand_id
1 'polypeptide(L)'
;MAFSIKFSAGTAHKSERTIPRRSVVQVYFAANHRSLAYYNDRFDLKPGDLVFVDGKLAGQRGRVTQVNYSFKIRLSDYKRVISVADIAVDGLFYAAGSHLVTFDRGALPACQAAGWFLPPADPEEEFASGADDEAFSLDELWASDAMFQRGYDYYKRGLVRYISLDGRAGYALVEGTAPYEVEFAWENGEISRLVCSCFCSGCCKHQAAVMLQLQDLLGWIEGQYPDAYARSGYFAAVYRQTLFEYAVDSRENGPFAP
;
A
#
# COMPACT_ATOMS: atom_id res chain seq x y z
N MET A 1 6.38 22.45 -9.88
CA MET A 1 7.25 21.77 -10.87
C MET A 1 6.75 20.33 -10.98
N ALA A 2 6.20 19.95 -12.13
CA ALA A 2 5.89 18.55 -12.40
C ALA A 2 7.19 17.85 -12.80
N PHE A 3 7.59 16.82 -12.07
CA PHE A 3 8.73 16.00 -12.45
C PHE A 3 8.18 14.70 -13.02
N SER A 4 8.47 14.43 -14.28
CA SER A 4 8.17 13.13 -14.86
C SER A 4 9.19 12.13 -14.33
N ILE A 5 8.79 11.36 -13.31
CA ILE A 5 9.53 10.16 -12.95
C ILE A 5 9.14 9.07 -13.95
N LYS A 6 9.80 9.04 -15.10
CA LYS A 6 9.71 7.88 -16.00
C LYS A 6 10.55 6.76 -15.41
N PHE A 7 9.89 5.74 -14.86
CA PHE A 7 10.54 4.49 -14.56
C PHE A 7 10.61 3.65 -15.85
N SER A 8 11.52 4.01 -16.75
CA SER A 8 11.81 3.16 -17.91
C SER A 8 12.54 1.89 -17.46
N ALA A 9 11.84 0.77 -17.55
CA ALA A 9 12.32 -0.54 -17.15
C ALA A 9 13.62 -0.94 -17.89
N GLY A 10 14.70 -1.10 -17.14
CA GLY A 10 15.56 -2.27 -17.32
C GLY A 10 14.83 -3.46 -16.71
N THR A 11 14.01 -4.16 -17.50
CA THR A 11 13.33 -5.44 -17.18
C THR A 11 12.92 -5.62 -15.72
N ALA A 12 12.07 -4.75 -15.19
CA ALA A 12 11.24 -5.06 -14.02
C ALA A 12 9.96 -5.71 -14.56
N HIS A 13 9.75 -6.99 -14.24
CA HIS A 13 8.61 -7.74 -14.73
C HIS A 13 7.31 -7.12 -14.22
N LYS A 14 6.57 -6.48 -15.13
CA LYS A 14 5.14 -6.19 -15.01
C LYS A 14 4.38 -7.50 -14.88
N SER A 15 4.37 -8.18 -13.72
CA SER A 15 3.68 -9.47 -13.49
C SER A 15 3.61 -10.36 -14.75
N GLU A 16 4.72 -10.42 -15.51
CA GLU A 16 4.78 -11.19 -16.73
C GLU A 16 5.03 -12.58 -16.21
N ARG A 17 3.95 -13.35 -16.00
CA ARG A 17 3.94 -14.73 -15.46
C ARG A 17 5.30 -15.42 -15.59
N THR A 18 6.18 -15.17 -14.62
CA THR A 18 7.50 -15.78 -14.60
C THR A 18 7.25 -17.25 -14.37
N ILE A 19 7.94 -18.10 -15.12
CA ILE A 19 7.80 -19.54 -14.95
C ILE A 19 8.20 -19.85 -13.49
N PRO A 20 7.28 -20.36 -12.65
CA PRO A 20 7.57 -20.62 -11.25
C PRO A 20 8.83 -21.48 -11.12
N ARG A 21 9.76 -21.08 -10.25
CA ARG A 21 11.02 -21.80 -10.04
C ARG A 21 11.15 -22.20 -8.59
N ARG A 22 11.21 -23.51 -8.35
CA ARG A 22 11.37 -24.04 -6.99
C ARG A 22 12.66 -23.53 -6.35
N SER A 23 12.55 -23.02 -5.14
CA SER A 23 13.68 -22.46 -4.39
C SER A 23 13.46 -22.59 -2.88
N VAL A 24 14.54 -22.62 -2.12
CA VAL A 24 14.53 -22.27 -0.69
C VAL A 24 15.09 -20.86 -0.57
N VAL A 25 14.33 -19.96 0.04
CA VAL A 25 14.70 -18.55 0.18
C VAL A 25 14.92 -18.19 1.64
N GLN A 26 15.84 -17.25 1.89
CA GLN A 26 15.94 -16.55 3.17
C GLN A 26 15.11 -15.28 3.08
N VAL A 27 14.16 -15.11 4.00
CA VAL A 27 13.29 -13.94 4.07
C VAL A 27 13.55 -13.21 5.37
N TYR A 28 13.94 -11.93 5.26
CA TYR A 28 14.17 -11.03 6.38
C TYR A 28 12.89 -10.27 6.74
N PHE A 29 12.56 -10.25 8.04
CA PHE A 29 11.42 -9.51 8.59
C PHE A 29 11.94 -8.39 9.48
N ALA A 30 11.69 -7.14 9.07
CA ALA A 30 12.19 -5.96 9.77
C ALA A 30 11.61 -5.83 11.18
N ALA A 31 10.32 -6.19 11.37
CA ALA A 31 9.62 -6.03 12.64
C ALA A 31 10.25 -6.79 13.81
N ASN A 32 10.99 -7.87 13.54
CA ASN A 32 11.65 -8.68 14.56
C ASN A 32 13.15 -8.88 14.31
N HIS A 33 13.71 -8.23 13.29
CA HIS A 33 15.10 -8.34 12.86
C HIS A 33 15.59 -9.78 12.63
N ARG A 34 14.77 -10.63 12.01
CA ARG A 34 15.10 -12.05 11.79
C ARG A 34 14.99 -12.45 10.33
N SER A 35 15.93 -13.30 9.90
CA SER A 35 15.83 -14.04 8.65
C SER A 35 15.42 -15.49 8.92
N LEU A 36 14.45 -15.99 8.15
CA LEU A 36 14.00 -17.38 8.23
C LEU A 36 13.92 -17.99 6.83
N ALA A 37 14.08 -19.31 6.77
CA ALA A 37 14.05 -20.06 5.53
C ALA A 37 12.61 -20.46 5.15
N TYR A 38 12.21 -20.21 3.90
CA TYR A 38 10.93 -20.61 3.36
C TYR A 38 11.10 -21.38 2.06
N TYR A 39 10.20 -22.32 1.81
CA TYR A 39 10.08 -22.99 0.53
C TYR A 39 9.22 -22.15 -0.42
N ASN A 40 9.61 -22.10 -1.69
CA ASN A 40 8.84 -21.49 -2.74
C ASN A 40 8.75 -22.44 -3.93
N ASP A 41 7.56 -22.60 -4.48
CA ASP A 41 7.26 -23.34 -5.70
C ASP A 41 6.31 -22.61 -6.65
N ARG A 42 5.99 -21.34 -6.34
CA ARG A 42 4.98 -20.54 -7.05
C ARG A 42 5.54 -19.35 -7.81
N PHE A 43 6.73 -18.88 -7.44
CA PHE A 43 7.31 -17.64 -7.97
C PHE A 43 8.75 -17.87 -8.43
N ASP A 44 9.27 -17.05 -9.35
CA ASP A 44 10.71 -17.02 -9.65
C ASP A 44 11.43 -15.94 -8.83
N LEU A 45 11.53 -16.16 -7.52
CA LEU A 45 12.01 -15.17 -6.56
C LEU A 45 13.44 -14.68 -6.83
N LYS A 46 13.68 -13.42 -6.47
CA LYS A 46 14.97 -12.74 -6.53
C LYS A 46 15.27 -12.05 -5.18
N PRO A 47 16.55 -11.87 -4.81
CA PRO A 47 16.91 -11.00 -3.71
C PRO A 47 16.32 -9.59 -3.92
N GLY A 48 15.72 -9.02 -2.89
CA GLY A 48 15.01 -7.74 -2.94
C GLY A 48 13.49 -7.87 -3.01
N ASP A 49 12.96 -9.02 -3.47
CA ASP A 49 11.51 -9.23 -3.59
C ASP A 49 10.80 -9.04 -2.25
N LEU A 50 9.75 -8.23 -2.26
CA LEU A 50 8.83 -8.04 -1.14
C LEU A 50 7.80 -9.17 -1.18
N VAL A 51 7.70 -9.94 -0.10
CA VAL A 51 6.91 -11.17 -0.05
C VAL A 51 6.10 -11.29 1.23
N PHE A 52 5.02 -12.07 1.17
CA PHE A 52 4.33 -12.59 2.33
C PHE A 52 4.52 -14.10 2.42
N VAL A 53 4.45 -14.63 3.64
CA VAL A 53 4.68 -16.05 3.94
C VAL A 53 3.53 -16.61 4.79
N ASP A 54 3.40 -17.94 4.81
CA ASP A 54 2.52 -18.62 5.77
C ASP A 54 3.23 -18.91 7.12
N GLY A 55 2.45 -19.40 8.09
CA GLY A 55 2.96 -19.78 9.41
C GLY A 55 3.03 -18.62 10.40
N LYS A 56 4.00 -18.67 11.33
CA LYS A 56 4.03 -17.76 12.50
C LYS A 56 4.24 -16.28 12.16
N LEU A 57 4.78 -15.99 10.99
CA LEU A 57 5.00 -14.63 10.49
C LEU A 57 4.02 -14.26 9.38
N ALA A 58 2.90 -14.98 9.26
CA ALA A 58 1.83 -14.61 8.36
C ALA A 58 1.34 -13.17 8.63
N GLY A 59 1.00 -12.46 7.57
CA GLY A 59 0.64 -11.03 7.61
C GLY A 59 1.81 -10.06 7.75
N GLN A 60 3.05 -10.53 8.00
CA GLN A 60 4.22 -9.66 8.02
C GLN A 60 4.89 -9.56 6.64
N ARG A 61 5.28 -8.35 6.27
CA ARG A 61 6.10 -8.07 5.08
C ARG A 61 7.52 -8.62 5.30
N GLY A 62 7.97 -9.46 4.37
CA GLY A 62 9.32 -9.98 4.34
C GLY A 62 10.07 -9.52 3.09
N ARG A 63 11.40 -9.40 3.17
CA ARG A 63 12.26 -9.17 2.01
C ARG A 63 13.12 -10.40 1.75
N VAL A 64 13.11 -10.92 0.53
CA VAL A 64 14.00 -12.00 0.13
C VAL A 64 15.44 -11.49 0.15
N THR A 65 16.32 -12.15 0.90
CA THR A 65 17.74 -11.79 0.99
C THR A 65 18.63 -12.76 0.22
N GLN A 66 18.23 -14.03 0.12
CA GLN A 66 18.97 -15.07 -0.59
C GLN A 66 18.01 -16.07 -1.23
N VAL A 67 18.42 -16.64 -2.37
CA VAL A 67 17.67 -17.66 -3.11
C VAL A 67 18.59 -18.83 -3.41
N ASN A 68 18.18 -20.04 -3.01
CA ASN A 68 18.89 -21.27 -3.30
C ASN A 68 18.02 -22.20 -4.16
N TYR A 69 18.54 -22.54 -5.35
CA TYR A 69 17.90 -23.45 -6.31
C TYR A 69 18.39 -24.91 -6.20
N SER A 70 19.45 -25.15 -5.43
CA SER A 70 20.06 -26.47 -5.23
C SER A 70 19.88 -26.91 -3.78
N PHE A 71 18.80 -27.64 -3.50
CA PHE A 71 18.43 -28.03 -2.13
C PHE A 71 17.78 -29.42 -2.08
N LYS A 72 17.88 -30.07 -0.91
CA LYS A 72 17.12 -31.26 -0.55
C LYS A 72 16.55 -31.04 0.85
N ILE A 73 15.25 -30.80 0.92
CA ILE A 73 14.52 -30.51 2.17
C ILE A 73 13.34 -31.45 2.33
N ARG A 74 12.83 -31.58 3.56
CA ARG A 74 11.54 -32.20 3.85
C ARG A 74 10.47 -31.10 3.89
N LEU A 75 9.46 -31.17 3.03
CA LEU A 75 8.45 -30.10 2.92
C LEU A 75 7.66 -29.85 4.22
N SER A 76 7.51 -30.86 5.09
CA SER A 76 6.85 -30.69 6.40
C SER A 76 7.56 -29.71 7.33
N ASP A 77 8.86 -29.50 7.10
CA ASP A 77 9.71 -28.70 7.98
C ASP A 77 9.74 -27.22 7.56
N TYR A 78 9.14 -26.89 6.40
CA TYR A 78 9.21 -25.56 5.80
C TYR A 78 7.83 -24.96 5.58
N LYS A 79 7.73 -23.70 5.99
CA LYS A 79 6.66 -22.78 5.62
C LYS A 79 6.90 -22.23 4.22
N ARG A 80 5.88 -21.65 3.60
CA ARG A 80 5.89 -21.24 2.19
C ARG A 80 5.80 -19.73 2.01
N VAL A 81 6.39 -19.26 0.91
CA VAL A 81 6.07 -17.95 0.34
C VAL A 81 4.69 -18.03 -0.32
N ILE A 82 3.79 -17.12 0.05
CA ILE A 82 2.39 -17.12 -0.42
C ILE A 82 2.09 -16.04 -1.46
N SER A 83 2.84 -14.94 -1.47
CA SER A 83 2.73 -13.90 -2.48
C SER A 83 4.04 -13.12 -2.64
N VAL A 84 4.14 -12.43 -3.79
CA VAL A 84 5.19 -11.45 -4.11
C VAL A 84 4.49 -10.17 -4.50
N ALA A 85 4.91 -9.05 -3.92
CA ALA A 85 4.34 -7.75 -4.21
C ALA A 85 4.87 -7.20 -5.54
N ASP A 86 3.97 -6.68 -6.38
CA ASP A 86 4.36 -5.99 -7.62
C ASP A 86 4.79 -4.56 -7.32
N ILE A 87 6.09 -4.35 -7.21
CA ILE A 87 6.71 -3.06 -6.92
C ILE A 87 7.05 -2.22 -8.18
N ALA A 88 6.64 -2.69 -9.36
CA ALA A 88 6.90 -1.98 -10.62
C ALA A 88 5.88 -0.84 -10.80
N VAL A 89 6.33 0.38 -10.53
CA VAL A 89 5.56 1.60 -10.81
C VAL A 89 6.04 2.22 -12.12
N ASP A 90 5.11 2.56 -13.01
CA ASP A 90 5.38 3.29 -14.25
C ASP A 90 4.28 4.33 -14.49
N GLY A 91 4.63 5.58 -14.81
CA GLY A 91 3.66 6.63 -15.03
C GLY A 91 4.13 8.00 -14.54
N LEU A 92 3.26 9.00 -14.70
CA LEU A 92 3.57 10.39 -14.37
C LEU A 92 3.05 10.75 -12.97
N PHE A 93 3.97 11.19 -12.10
CA PHE A 93 3.67 11.65 -10.75
C PHE A 93 3.93 13.15 -10.57
N TYR A 94 3.10 13.78 -9.74
CA TYR A 94 3.13 15.20 -9.40
C TYR A 94 3.32 15.35 -7.89
N ALA A 95 4.11 16.31 -7.45
CA ALA A 95 4.29 16.56 -6.03
C ALA A 95 3.05 17.26 -5.44
N ALA A 96 2.52 16.72 -4.35
CA ALA A 96 1.43 17.30 -3.55
C ALA A 96 1.74 17.08 -2.06
N GLY A 97 2.36 18.09 -1.43
CA GLY A 97 2.80 17.99 -0.04
C GLY A 97 3.73 16.79 0.23
N SER A 98 3.32 15.94 1.17
CA SER A 98 4.03 14.72 1.59
C SER A 98 3.87 13.55 0.60
N HIS A 99 2.95 13.66 -0.35
CA HIS A 99 2.58 12.61 -1.29
C HIS A 99 2.99 12.94 -2.73
N LEU A 100 3.02 11.90 -3.55
CA LEU A 100 3.15 11.97 -5.00
C LEU A 100 1.84 11.50 -5.61
N VAL A 101 1.23 12.32 -6.46
CA VAL A 101 -0.08 12.11 -7.07
C VAL A 101 0.08 11.71 -8.52
N THR A 102 -0.67 10.70 -8.97
CA THR A 102 -0.89 10.38 -10.38
C THR A 102 -2.37 10.53 -10.72
N PHE A 103 -2.67 10.93 -11.95
CA PHE A 103 -4.03 11.00 -12.51
C PHE A 103 -4.27 9.87 -13.53
N ASP A 104 -3.34 8.92 -13.63
CA ASP A 104 -3.42 7.73 -14.48
C ASP A 104 -3.73 6.49 -13.63
N ARG A 105 -4.87 5.85 -13.90
CA ARG A 105 -5.32 4.63 -13.23
C ARG A 105 -4.33 3.47 -13.37
N GLY A 106 -3.56 3.46 -14.45
CA GLY A 106 -2.56 2.42 -14.71
C GLY A 106 -1.25 2.63 -13.96
N ALA A 107 -0.99 3.82 -13.40
CA ALA A 107 0.32 4.15 -12.88
C ALA A 107 0.62 3.53 -11.51
N LEU A 108 -0.38 3.50 -10.64
CA LEU A 108 -0.33 2.79 -9.36
C LEU A 108 -1.75 2.41 -8.93
N PRO A 109 -2.31 1.30 -9.44
CA PRO A 109 -3.63 0.83 -9.05
C PRO A 109 -3.71 0.50 -7.55
N ALA A 110 -4.91 0.67 -6.96
CA ALA A 110 -5.14 0.41 -5.54
C ALA A 110 -4.78 -1.03 -5.14
N CYS A 111 -5.08 -2.03 -5.97
CA CYS A 111 -4.74 -3.42 -5.71
C CYS A 111 -3.22 -3.68 -5.69
N GLN A 112 -2.46 -2.95 -6.52
CA GLN A 112 -1.00 -3.04 -6.53
C GLN A 112 -0.42 -2.42 -5.25
N ALA A 113 -0.87 -1.21 -4.89
CA ALA A 113 -0.46 -0.56 -3.65
C ALA A 113 -0.84 -1.40 -2.42
N ALA A 114 -2.05 -1.96 -2.38
CA ALA A 114 -2.51 -2.86 -1.32
C ALA A 114 -1.58 -4.06 -1.16
N GLY A 115 -1.15 -4.69 -2.26
CA GLY A 115 -0.23 -5.82 -2.25
C GLY A 115 1.16 -5.51 -1.67
N TRP A 116 1.52 -4.25 -1.47
CA TRP A 116 2.76 -3.87 -0.77
C TRP A 116 2.61 -3.98 0.75
N PHE A 117 1.40 -3.83 1.27
CA PHE A 117 1.11 -3.71 2.69
C PHE A 117 0.35 -4.90 3.25
N LEU A 118 -0.61 -5.42 2.49
CA LEU A 118 -1.55 -6.43 2.92
C LEU A 118 -1.18 -7.81 2.35
N PRO A 119 -1.30 -8.88 3.14
CA PRO A 119 -1.20 -10.23 2.61
C PRO A 119 -2.33 -10.48 1.59
N PRO A 120 -2.20 -11.50 0.73
CA PRO A 120 -3.31 -11.91 -0.12
C PRO A 120 -4.49 -12.30 0.74
N ALA A 121 -5.70 -11.97 0.30
CA ALA A 121 -6.93 -12.35 0.99
C ALA A 121 -6.98 -13.86 1.20
N ASP A 122 -7.32 -14.28 2.42
CA ASP A 122 -7.60 -15.68 2.71
C ASP A 122 -9.00 -16.01 2.17
N PRO A 123 -9.15 -16.95 1.22
CA PRO A 123 -10.46 -17.30 0.68
C PRO A 123 -11.42 -17.90 1.72
N GLU A 124 -10.92 -18.35 2.88
CA GLU A 124 -11.74 -18.84 3.99
C GLU A 124 -12.17 -17.70 4.95
N GLU A 125 -11.58 -16.51 4.82
CA GLU A 125 -11.90 -15.37 5.66
C GLU A 125 -13.05 -14.56 5.05
N GLU A 126 -14.17 -14.50 5.79
CA GLU A 126 -15.36 -13.74 5.38
C GLU A 126 -15.37 -12.37 6.05
N PHE A 127 -15.47 -11.32 5.23
CA PHE A 127 -15.63 -9.95 5.71
C PHE A 127 -17.10 -9.52 5.59
N ALA A 128 -17.64 -8.97 6.68
CA ALA A 128 -18.91 -8.26 6.66
C ALA A 128 -18.63 -6.76 6.74
N SER A 129 -19.03 -6.02 5.71
CA SER A 129 -18.97 -4.56 5.67
C SER A 129 -20.38 -3.98 5.68
N GLY A 130 -20.62 -3.01 6.56
CA GLY A 130 -21.85 -2.23 6.58
C GLY A 130 -21.49 -0.75 6.67
N ALA A 131 -22.28 0.09 6.02
CA ALA A 131 -22.21 1.53 6.09
C ALA A 131 -23.62 2.07 6.29
N ASP A 132 -23.75 3.13 7.08
CA ASP A 132 -24.97 3.95 7.06
C ASP A 132 -25.00 4.82 5.80
N ASP A 133 -26.16 5.45 5.56
CA ASP A 133 -26.35 6.43 4.50
C ASP A 133 -26.07 7.87 5.01
N GLU A 134 -25.37 8.01 6.14
CA GLU A 134 -25.00 9.32 6.66
C GLU A 134 -23.85 9.93 5.84
N ALA A 135 -23.99 11.21 5.55
CA ALA A 135 -22.99 12.02 4.88
C ALA A 135 -22.60 13.20 5.77
N PHE A 136 -21.32 13.56 5.76
CA PHE A 136 -20.80 14.70 6.49
C PHE A 136 -19.87 15.52 5.61
N SER A 137 -19.82 16.83 5.83
CA SER A 137 -18.90 17.71 5.13
C SER A 137 -17.46 17.43 5.54
N LEU A 138 -16.54 17.32 4.57
CA LEU A 138 -15.12 17.11 4.86
C LEU A 138 -14.49 18.27 5.65
N ASP A 139 -15.09 19.45 5.58
CA ASP A 139 -14.62 20.65 6.29
C ASP A 139 -15.14 20.75 7.73
N GLU A 140 -16.08 19.87 8.12
CA GLU A 140 -16.66 19.87 9.48
C GLU A 140 -15.90 18.93 10.43
N LEU A 141 -16.16 19.06 11.73
CA LEU A 141 -15.62 18.14 12.73
C LEU A 141 -16.50 16.88 12.79
N TRP A 142 -16.00 15.80 12.21
CA TRP A 142 -16.70 14.53 12.06
C TRP A 142 -16.14 13.43 13.01
N ALA A 143 -15.18 13.79 13.86
CA ALA A 143 -14.54 12.93 14.85
C ALA A 143 -14.53 13.59 16.23
N SER A 144 -14.51 12.80 17.31
CA SER A 144 -14.26 13.35 18.64
C SER A 144 -12.85 13.93 18.74
N ASP A 145 -12.64 14.95 19.58
CA ASP A 145 -11.33 15.61 19.75
C ASP A 145 -10.18 14.63 19.97
N ALA A 146 -10.41 13.60 20.79
CA ALA A 146 -9.42 12.58 21.09
C ALA A 146 -9.05 11.73 19.86
N MET A 147 -10.03 11.37 19.02
CA MET A 147 -9.76 10.59 17.79
C MET A 147 -9.19 11.48 16.69
N PHE A 148 -9.65 12.73 16.59
CA PHE A 148 -9.11 13.71 15.68
C PHE A 148 -7.62 13.96 15.96
N GLN A 149 -7.24 14.20 17.23
CA GLN A 149 -5.84 14.43 17.59
C GLN A 149 -4.95 13.22 17.25
N ARG A 150 -5.41 12.00 17.52
CA ARG A 150 -4.68 10.78 17.16
C ARG A 150 -4.58 10.60 15.65
N GLY A 151 -5.63 10.94 14.90
CA GLY A 151 -5.62 10.91 13.44
C GLY A 151 -4.68 11.95 12.85
N TYR A 152 -4.67 13.15 13.43
CA TYR A 152 -3.74 14.21 13.09
C TYR A 152 -2.28 13.77 13.28
N ASP A 153 -1.96 13.09 14.38
CA ASP A 153 -0.62 12.53 14.59
C ASP A 153 -0.24 11.51 13.50
N TYR A 154 -1.19 10.69 13.05
CA TYR A 154 -0.98 9.71 11.96
C TYR A 154 -0.75 10.41 10.62
N TYR A 155 -1.56 11.41 10.29
CA TYR A 155 -1.41 12.26 9.12
C TYR A 155 -0.03 12.95 9.10
N LYS A 156 0.35 13.61 10.21
CA LYS A 156 1.65 14.31 10.31
C LYS A 156 2.85 13.39 10.20
N ARG A 157 2.71 12.13 10.61
CA ARG A 157 3.75 11.09 10.48
C ARG A 157 3.78 10.41 9.11
N GLY A 158 2.90 10.79 8.18
CA GLY A 158 2.82 10.17 6.86
C GLY A 158 2.38 8.71 6.91
N LEU A 159 1.52 8.34 7.86
CA LEU A 159 1.04 6.97 8.02
C LEU A 159 -0.12 6.62 7.08
N VAL A 160 -0.77 7.61 6.47
CA VAL A 160 -1.56 7.37 5.26
C VAL A 160 -0.55 7.12 4.15
N ARG A 161 -0.43 5.87 3.71
CA ARG A 161 0.60 5.44 2.76
C ARG A 161 0.15 5.54 1.32
N TYR A 162 -1.14 5.37 1.11
CA TYR A 162 -1.77 5.45 -0.19
C TYR A 162 -3.20 5.93 -0.02
N ILE A 163 -3.68 6.72 -0.97
CA ILE A 163 -5.09 7.11 -1.09
C ILE A 163 -5.42 7.28 -2.57
N SER A 164 -6.56 6.79 -3.00
CA SER A 164 -7.10 7.03 -4.34
C SER A 164 -8.56 7.42 -4.29
N LEU A 165 -8.95 8.23 -5.27
CA LEU A 165 -10.31 8.58 -5.54
C LEU A 165 -10.58 8.26 -7.01
N ASP A 166 -11.48 7.31 -7.28
CA ASP A 166 -11.94 6.94 -8.62
C ASP A 166 -13.41 7.29 -8.80
N GLY A 167 -13.67 8.42 -9.48
CA GLY A 167 -14.98 9.06 -9.48
C GLY A 167 -15.39 9.43 -8.06
N ARG A 168 -16.37 8.70 -7.51
CA ARG A 168 -16.86 8.88 -6.14
C ARG A 168 -16.27 7.89 -5.14
N ALA A 169 -15.59 6.83 -5.59
CA ALA A 169 -15.10 5.78 -4.72
C ALA A 169 -13.72 6.12 -4.19
N GLY A 170 -13.61 6.27 -2.87
CA GLY A 170 -12.39 6.52 -2.14
C GLY A 170 -11.85 5.23 -1.50
N TYR A 171 -10.54 5.04 -1.59
CA TYR A 171 -9.81 3.93 -0.96
C TYR A 171 -8.47 4.44 -0.41
N ALA A 172 -8.08 4.00 0.78
CA ALA A 172 -6.81 4.36 1.38
C ALA A 172 -6.20 3.24 2.22
N LEU A 173 -4.87 3.28 2.31
CA LEU A 173 -4.06 2.40 3.16
C LEU A 173 -3.42 3.23 4.27
N VAL A 174 -3.66 2.83 5.51
CA VAL A 174 -3.12 3.48 6.71
C VAL A 174 -2.29 2.51 7.51
N GLU A 175 -1.04 2.86 7.77
CA GLU A 175 -0.15 2.07 8.58
C GLU A 175 -0.35 2.38 10.08
N GLY A 176 -0.51 1.33 10.89
CA GLY A 176 -0.65 1.43 12.34
C GLY A 176 0.01 0.24 13.03
N THR A 177 -0.71 -0.37 13.97
CA THR A 177 -0.32 -1.66 14.55
C THR A 177 -0.34 -2.80 13.52
N ALA A 178 -1.19 -2.64 12.50
CA ALA A 178 -1.24 -3.40 11.26
C ALA A 178 -1.51 -2.39 10.13
N PRO A 179 -1.35 -2.76 8.85
CA PRO A 179 -1.95 -2.01 7.76
C PRO A 179 -3.48 -2.12 7.82
N TYR A 180 -4.16 -1.00 7.61
CA TYR A 180 -5.61 -0.91 7.61
C TYR A 180 -6.11 -0.29 6.31
N GLU A 181 -7.26 -0.77 5.86
CA GLU A 181 -7.98 -0.25 4.71
C GLU A 181 -9.04 0.73 5.22
N VAL A 182 -9.20 1.82 4.48
CA VAL A 182 -10.27 2.78 4.68
C VAL A 182 -10.95 3.00 3.33
N GLU A 183 -12.25 2.77 3.30
CA GLU A 183 -13.09 2.98 2.12
C GLU A 183 -14.10 4.08 2.43
N PHE A 184 -14.42 4.89 1.44
CA PHE A 184 -15.39 5.98 1.57
C PHE A 184 -15.98 6.34 0.22
N ALA A 185 -17.09 7.08 0.24
CA ALA A 185 -17.62 7.74 -0.94
C ALA A 185 -17.44 9.25 -0.80
N TRP A 186 -17.09 9.91 -1.90
CA TRP A 186 -16.90 11.35 -1.99
C TRP A 186 -17.80 11.94 -3.06
N GLU A 187 -18.60 12.93 -2.70
CA GLU A 187 -19.47 13.65 -3.62
C GLU A 187 -19.67 15.09 -3.13
N ASN A 188 -19.35 16.07 -3.99
CA ASN A 188 -19.66 17.50 -3.76
C ASN A 188 -19.25 18.09 -2.39
N GLY A 189 -18.11 17.68 -1.83
CA GLY A 189 -17.67 18.18 -0.52
C GLY A 189 -18.05 17.27 0.65
N GLU A 190 -18.87 16.25 0.40
CA GLU A 190 -19.38 15.34 1.43
C GLU A 190 -18.74 13.95 1.34
N ILE A 191 -18.46 13.41 2.53
CA ILE A 191 -17.99 12.05 2.74
C ILE A 191 -19.17 11.21 3.25
N SER A 192 -19.36 10.04 2.65
CA SER A 192 -20.31 9.03 3.13
C SER A 192 -19.67 7.65 3.10
N ARG A 193 -20.34 6.65 3.71
CA ARG A 193 -19.91 5.24 3.71
C ARG A 193 -18.46 5.04 4.17
N LEU A 194 -18.02 5.85 5.13
CA LEU A 194 -16.65 5.83 5.63
C LEU A 194 -16.46 4.63 6.56
N VAL A 195 -15.78 3.59 6.06
CA VAL A 195 -15.52 2.35 6.79
C VAL A 195 -14.03 2.11 6.95
N CYS A 196 -13.64 1.40 8.02
CA CYS A 196 -12.24 1.04 8.25
C CYS A 196 -12.12 -0.39 8.79
N SER A 197 -11.14 -1.14 8.29
CA SER A 197 -10.90 -2.53 8.70
C SER A 197 -10.39 -2.68 10.14
N CYS A 198 -10.13 -1.59 10.86
CA CYS A 198 -9.72 -1.65 12.26
C CYS A 198 -10.86 -1.79 13.28
N PHE A 199 -12.12 -1.75 12.83
CA PHE A 199 -13.37 -1.69 13.60
C PHE A 199 -13.34 -0.87 14.91
N CYS A 200 -14.07 0.24 14.94
CA CYS A 200 -14.32 1.03 16.14
C CYS A 200 -15.81 1.38 16.19
N SER A 201 -16.38 1.61 17.38
CA SER A 201 -17.79 1.98 17.57
C SER A 201 -18.15 3.39 17.08
N GLY A 202 -17.34 3.97 16.20
CA GLY A 202 -17.41 5.32 15.67
C GLY A 202 -16.13 5.64 14.90
N CYS A 203 -15.91 6.91 14.57
CA CYS A 203 -14.71 7.35 13.86
C CYS A 203 -13.43 6.87 14.58
N CYS A 204 -12.62 6.10 13.88
CA CYS A 204 -11.31 5.69 14.31
C CYS A 204 -10.23 6.71 13.89
N LYS A 205 -9.07 6.65 14.53
CA LYS A 205 -7.91 7.49 14.16
C LYS A 205 -7.44 7.30 12.70
N HIS A 206 -7.69 6.14 12.09
CA HIS A 206 -7.27 5.89 10.70
C HIS A 206 -8.16 6.62 9.71
N GLN A 207 -9.47 6.55 9.91
CA GLN A 207 -10.43 7.41 9.21
C GLN A 207 -9.99 8.87 9.36
N ALA A 208 -9.56 9.29 10.56
CA ALA A 208 -9.16 10.68 10.81
C ALA A 208 -7.92 11.12 10.07
N ALA A 209 -6.93 10.25 10.03
CA ALA A 209 -5.75 10.49 9.20
C ALA A 209 -6.10 10.58 7.71
N VAL A 210 -7.01 9.72 7.21
CA VAL A 210 -7.37 9.67 5.79
C VAL A 210 -8.14 10.91 5.36
N MET A 211 -9.12 11.37 6.13
CA MET A 211 -9.86 12.59 5.79
C MET A 211 -8.95 13.83 5.81
N LEU A 212 -8.06 13.95 6.80
CA LEU A 212 -7.06 15.03 6.83
C LEU A 212 -6.12 14.98 5.62
N GLN A 213 -5.65 13.79 5.24
CA GLN A 213 -4.78 13.63 4.08
C GLN A 213 -5.53 13.89 2.77
N LEU A 214 -6.79 13.49 2.67
CA LEU A 214 -7.67 13.77 1.53
C LEU A 214 -7.87 15.28 1.37
N GLN A 215 -8.21 15.99 2.45
CA GLN A 215 -8.40 17.45 2.44
C GLN A 215 -7.14 18.18 1.97
N ASP A 216 -5.96 17.82 2.49
CA ASP A 216 -4.68 18.38 2.05
C ASP A 216 -4.45 18.12 0.55
N LEU A 217 -4.63 16.87 0.10
CA LEU A 217 -4.45 16.48 -1.30
C LEU A 217 -5.39 17.22 -2.26
N LEU A 218 -6.67 17.33 -1.91
CA LEU A 218 -7.65 18.08 -2.70
C LEU A 218 -7.22 19.55 -2.82
N GLY A 219 -6.76 20.17 -1.73
CA GLY A 219 -6.21 21.54 -1.77
C GLY A 219 -5.02 21.69 -2.72
N TRP A 220 -4.08 20.73 -2.74
CA TRP A 220 -2.97 20.74 -3.71
C TRP A 220 -3.44 20.52 -5.14
N ILE A 221 -4.36 19.58 -5.37
CA ILE A 221 -4.87 19.22 -6.69
C ILE A 221 -5.68 20.36 -7.29
N GLU A 222 -6.62 20.94 -6.54
CA GLU A 222 -7.42 22.09 -6.98
C GLU A 222 -6.54 23.31 -7.25
N GLY A 223 -5.53 23.55 -6.39
CA GLY A 223 -4.64 24.69 -6.54
C GLY A 223 -3.61 24.58 -7.67
N GLN A 224 -3.18 23.38 -8.06
CA GLN A 224 -2.04 23.20 -8.97
C GLN A 224 -2.30 22.32 -10.18
N TYR A 225 -3.23 21.38 -10.09
CA TYR A 225 -3.50 20.37 -11.11
C TYR A 225 -4.99 20.22 -11.45
N PRO A 226 -5.81 21.30 -11.46
CA PRO A 226 -7.27 21.17 -11.60
C PRO A 226 -7.67 20.52 -12.92
N ASP A 227 -7.00 20.89 -14.02
CA ASP A 227 -7.30 20.32 -15.34
C ASP A 227 -6.93 18.84 -15.45
N ALA A 228 -5.88 18.40 -14.75
CA ALA A 228 -5.47 17.00 -14.78
C ALA A 228 -6.49 16.10 -14.07
N TYR A 229 -7.01 16.58 -12.94
CA TYR A 229 -8.07 15.89 -12.21
C TYR A 229 -9.40 15.94 -12.97
N ALA A 230 -9.83 17.10 -13.47
CA ALA A 230 -11.08 17.25 -14.20
C ALA A 230 -11.17 16.35 -15.45
N ARG A 231 -10.04 16.14 -16.15
CA ARG A 231 -9.99 15.24 -17.33
C ARG A 231 -10.10 13.75 -16.97
N SER A 232 -9.57 13.35 -15.83
CA SER A 232 -9.43 11.93 -15.47
C SER A 232 -10.57 11.44 -14.56
N GLY A 233 -11.15 12.35 -13.76
CA GLY A 233 -12.04 12.02 -12.66
C GLY A 233 -11.39 11.08 -11.65
N TYR A 234 -10.06 11.08 -11.57
CA TYR A 234 -9.31 10.11 -10.80
C TYR A 234 -8.01 10.70 -10.28
N PHE A 235 -7.64 10.35 -9.05
CA PHE A 235 -6.25 10.41 -8.63
C PHE A 235 -5.88 9.22 -7.74
N ALA A 236 -4.61 8.86 -7.74
CA ALA A 236 -3.98 8.10 -6.68
C ALA A 236 -2.80 8.89 -6.14
N ALA A 237 -2.60 8.85 -4.83
CA ALA A 237 -1.52 9.50 -4.13
C ALA A 237 -0.82 8.48 -3.25
N VAL A 238 0.51 8.45 -3.33
CA VAL A 238 1.36 7.57 -2.52
C VAL A 238 2.30 8.41 -1.68
N TYR A 239 2.49 8.03 -0.42
CA TYR A 239 3.43 8.71 0.45
C TYR A 239 4.83 8.63 -0.16
N ARG A 240 5.51 9.77 -0.23
CA ARG A 240 6.76 9.89 -0.99
C ARG A 240 7.79 8.84 -0.58
N GLN A 241 8.00 8.63 0.72
CA GLN A 241 9.01 7.67 1.19
C GLN A 241 8.62 6.22 0.88
N THR A 242 7.33 5.87 0.88
CA THR A 242 6.85 4.55 0.48
C THR A 242 7.22 4.24 -0.97
N LEU A 243 7.00 5.21 -1.87
CA LEU A 243 7.36 5.03 -3.27
C LEU A 243 8.87 4.84 -3.44
N PHE A 244 9.69 5.60 -2.70
CA PHE A 244 11.14 5.41 -2.70
C PHE A 244 11.54 4.03 -2.16
N GLU A 245 11.03 3.64 -0.99
CA GLU A 245 11.38 2.37 -0.33
C GLU A 245 11.08 1.15 -1.20
N TYR A 246 9.94 1.15 -1.90
CA TYR A 246 9.46 -0.02 -2.64
C TYR A 246 9.72 0.05 -4.14
N ALA A 247 9.58 1.20 -4.77
CA ALA A 247 9.74 1.31 -6.23
C ALA A 247 11.15 1.76 -6.66
N VAL A 248 11.94 2.37 -5.77
CA VAL A 248 13.27 2.92 -6.10
C VAL A 248 14.39 2.13 -5.42
N ASP A 249 14.38 2.01 -4.10
CA ASP A 249 15.47 1.40 -3.30
C ASP A 249 15.54 -0.12 -3.45
N SER A 250 14.45 -0.77 -3.81
CA SER A 250 14.44 -2.20 -4.16
C SER A 250 15.25 -2.51 -5.43
N ARG A 251 15.63 -1.49 -6.20
CA ARG A 251 16.35 -1.61 -7.47
C ARG A 251 17.86 -1.37 -7.33
N GLU A 252 18.31 -0.75 -6.25
CA GLU A 252 19.72 -0.48 -5.97
C GLU A 252 20.11 -1.06 -4.60
N ASN A 253 21.14 -1.91 -4.58
CA ASN A 253 21.80 -2.55 -3.41
C ASN A 253 21.19 -3.92 -3.02
N GLY A 254 21.88 -5.05 -3.18
CA GLY A 254 23.24 -5.30 -2.68
C GLY A 254 23.18 -5.41 -1.15
N PRO A 255 23.75 -6.44 -0.50
CA PRO A 255 23.61 -6.62 0.94
C PRO A 255 24.13 -5.39 1.67
N PHE A 256 23.37 -4.91 2.65
CA PHE A 256 23.92 -4.06 3.70
C PHE A 256 24.96 -4.90 4.46
N ALA A 257 26.24 -4.61 4.21
CA ALA A 257 27.32 -5.00 5.12
C ALA A 257 27.16 -4.21 6.44
N PRO A 258 27.59 -4.78 7.58
CA PRO A 258 27.07 -4.51 8.93
C PRO A 258 27.17 -3.07 9.41
#